data_AF-A0A857JCU8-F1
#
_entry.id   AF-A0A857JCU8-F1
#
_cell.length_a   1.000
_cell.length_b   1.000
_cell.length_c   1.000
_cell.angle_alpha   90.00
_cell.angle_beta   90.00
_cell.angle_gamma   90.00
#
_symmetry.space_group_name_H-M   'P 1'
#
loop_
_entity.id
_entity.type
_entity.pdbx_description
1 polymer ?
#
loop_
_entity_poly.entity_id
_entity_poly.type
_entity_poly.pdbx_seq_one_letter_code
_entity_poly.pdbx_strand_id
1 'polypeptide(L)'
;MSTDWTPNFGGIGQNPPSWNTKRPMRIAILGDFGGGALAGRLETGAALAKRKPLKVEFDTLEDALGRLQLEMTLPLGAGGAPVQVAVSELESFHPDELYRNLEVFTALASLRKRLNNTATFAAAAAEMKDWGLDTDPAASQVALRSRAKGAAPSGGSTLDDFARLTGRAPAAQGAEVSVNALLRKLVSPFVVPAAAPNKDALVASLDKALSDAMRAVLHQPDFQNIESLWRGVDFLLRRLETSHQLQVQLIDISAEELAADLSSVDDLADSGLYQLLVSKPAEDADGGYAYIAGCFRFEATPPHAELLGRAARVAAHAGAPFITAIAPDAFTDRREPPHRLVREAFEALKDLPDASYLALMAPRFLLRHPYGKKSDPISSFSFEEFTRAEGLRGMLWGHPALLAVSVLATRGAELNIGDLAFHYFVDGDGDTIALPCTERLIGTEAATLLRDFGINAVMARKGEAMVRLAGLEALNGDGLASAVGAPRKKPADSRASIGSAASERVKTEWTPAARSAGTVGMSAPAQKLAAEEAEAETQEDAATESSVDDELAALLDTPAAEVPASGEQPAAEDDELAALLASLADPEPAAADAEAEPAAAEDEMDADLKALLASLG
;
A
#
# COMPACT_ATOMS: atom_id res chain seq x y z
N MET A 1 18.33 -20.95 -22.82
CA MET A 1 17.61 -20.99 -21.52
C MET A 1 16.35 -21.80 -21.74
N SER A 2 16.11 -22.85 -20.97
CA SER A 2 14.91 -23.69 -21.11
C SER A 2 13.66 -22.82 -20.93
N THR A 3 12.77 -22.82 -21.92
CA THR A 3 11.51 -22.05 -21.90
C THR A 3 10.38 -22.75 -21.14
N ASP A 4 10.63 -23.96 -20.64
CA ASP A 4 9.62 -24.80 -20.02
C ASP A 4 9.70 -24.63 -18.50
N TRP A 5 8.78 -23.83 -17.94
CA TRP A 5 8.52 -23.78 -16.51
C TRP A 5 7.44 -24.82 -16.17
N THR A 6 7.72 -25.72 -15.24
CA THR A 6 6.75 -26.71 -14.72
C THR A 6 6.51 -26.39 -13.26
N PRO A 7 5.26 -26.12 -12.82
CA PRO A 7 4.97 -25.83 -11.42
C PRO A 7 5.25 -27.04 -10.53
N ASN A 8 5.91 -26.82 -9.38
CA ASN A 8 5.99 -27.81 -8.30
C ASN A 8 5.16 -27.37 -7.10
N PHE A 9 3.92 -27.84 -7.01
CA PHE A 9 3.04 -27.49 -5.89
C PHE A 9 3.28 -28.32 -4.61
N GLY A 10 4.35 -29.12 -4.56
CA GLY A 10 4.60 -30.07 -3.48
C GLY A 10 3.55 -31.20 -3.42
N GLY A 11 3.77 -32.14 -2.51
CA GLY A 11 2.85 -33.23 -2.19
C GLY A 11 2.56 -33.32 -0.70
N ILE A 12 1.52 -34.06 -0.32
CA ILE A 12 1.30 -34.48 1.06
C ILE A 12 0.95 -35.96 1.04
N GLY A 13 1.82 -36.82 1.57
CA GLY A 13 1.63 -38.27 1.52
C GLY A 13 0.62 -38.81 2.55
N GLN A 14 0.26 -38.00 3.54
CA GLN A 14 -0.62 -38.37 4.64
C GLN A 14 -2.08 -38.06 4.31
N ASN A 15 -3.04 -38.74 4.94
CA ASN A 15 -4.45 -38.36 4.79
C ASN A 15 -4.76 -37.13 5.64
N PRO A 16 -5.70 -36.26 5.21
CA PRO A 16 -6.16 -35.16 6.04
C PRO A 16 -6.82 -35.68 7.33
N PRO A 17 -6.67 -34.97 8.46
CA PRO A 17 -7.32 -35.32 9.71
C PRO A 17 -8.85 -35.26 9.60
N SER A 18 -9.53 -36.07 10.40
CA SER A 18 -10.99 -36.03 10.51
C SER A 18 -11.43 -35.00 11.54
N TRP A 19 -12.23 -34.03 11.10
CA TRP A 19 -12.68 -32.93 11.95
C TRP A 19 -14.07 -33.19 12.55
N ASN A 20 -14.23 -32.91 13.85
CA ASN A 20 -15.54 -32.95 14.48
C ASN A 20 -16.45 -31.83 13.95
N THR A 21 -17.65 -32.18 13.47
CA THR A 21 -18.61 -31.22 12.90
C THR A 21 -19.18 -30.22 13.91
N LYS A 22 -19.06 -30.49 15.21
CA LYS A 22 -19.51 -29.62 16.31
C LYS A 22 -18.41 -28.74 16.90
N ARG A 23 -17.20 -28.74 16.32
CA ARG A 23 -16.08 -27.91 16.78
C ARG A 23 -16.42 -26.41 16.66
N PRO A 24 -15.79 -25.55 17.48
CA PRO A 24 -15.92 -24.11 17.32
C PRO A 24 -15.38 -23.64 15.96
N MET A 25 -15.92 -22.53 15.46
CA MET A 25 -15.37 -21.81 14.32
C MET A 25 -14.08 -21.12 14.75
N ARG A 26 -12.93 -21.73 14.44
CA ARG A 26 -11.61 -21.12 14.67
C ARG A 26 -11.12 -20.43 13.41
N ILE A 27 -10.66 -19.19 13.54
CA ILE A 27 -10.08 -18.39 12.46
C ILE A 27 -8.59 -18.20 12.76
N ALA A 28 -7.73 -18.65 11.85
CA ALA A 28 -6.30 -18.36 11.91
C ALA A 28 -6.00 -17.09 11.09
N ILE A 29 -5.28 -16.14 11.69
CA ILE A 29 -4.76 -14.97 10.98
C ILE A 29 -3.24 -15.05 11.01
N LEU A 30 -2.62 -15.14 9.83
CA LEU A 30 -1.18 -15.20 9.66
C LEU A 30 -0.67 -13.82 9.28
N GLY A 31 0.41 -13.37 9.91
CA GLY A 31 1.08 -12.11 9.62
C GLY A 31 2.29 -11.91 10.53
N ASP A 32 3.15 -10.97 10.18
CA ASP A 32 4.36 -10.64 10.94
C ASP A 32 4.03 -9.71 12.13
N PHE A 33 3.13 -10.15 13.01
CA PHE A 33 2.66 -9.39 14.18
C PHE A 33 3.80 -8.98 15.11
N GLY A 34 4.83 -9.83 15.19
CA GLY A 34 6.05 -9.68 15.97
C GLY A 34 7.10 -8.75 15.36
N GLY A 35 6.93 -8.30 14.11
CA GLY A 35 8.00 -7.61 13.36
C GLY A 35 9.26 -8.47 13.18
N GLY A 36 9.09 -9.80 13.14
CA GLY A 36 10.18 -10.77 13.02
C GLY A 36 11.02 -10.56 11.77
N ALA A 37 10.41 -10.25 10.62
CA ALA A 37 11.16 -10.01 9.38
C ALA A 37 12.06 -8.77 9.48
N LEU A 38 11.59 -7.73 10.18
CA LEU A 38 12.37 -6.53 10.47
C LEU A 38 13.59 -6.88 11.35
N ALA A 39 13.39 -7.73 12.36
CA ALA A 39 14.44 -8.27 13.22
C ALA A 39 15.34 -9.32 12.52
N GLY A 40 15.09 -9.65 11.25
CA GLY A 40 15.86 -10.62 10.48
C GLY A 40 15.57 -12.09 10.83
N ARG A 41 14.43 -12.36 11.49
CA ARG A 41 13.95 -13.70 11.80
C ARG A 41 13.50 -14.42 10.52
N LEU A 42 14.01 -15.64 10.33
CA LEU A 42 13.66 -16.53 9.22
C LEU A 42 13.67 -17.98 9.71
N GLU A 43 12.63 -18.37 10.45
CA GLU A 43 12.47 -19.73 10.97
C GLU A 43 11.61 -20.60 10.06
N THR A 44 12.01 -21.86 9.88
CA THR A 44 11.27 -22.87 9.10
C THR A 44 11.17 -24.20 9.86
N GLY A 45 10.39 -25.14 9.34
CA GLY A 45 10.25 -26.51 9.84
C GLY A 45 9.94 -26.56 11.33
N ALA A 46 10.74 -27.32 12.08
CA ALA A 46 10.55 -27.50 13.53
C ALA A 46 10.72 -26.22 14.36
N ALA A 47 11.43 -25.20 13.87
CA ALA A 47 11.56 -23.92 14.57
C ALA A 47 10.26 -23.12 14.45
N LEU A 48 9.76 -22.95 13.24
CA LEU A 48 8.47 -22.33 12.96
C LEU A 48 7.33 -23.09 13.64
N ALA A 49 7.36 -24.42 13.61
CA ALA A 49 6.39 -25.27 14.27
C ALA A 49 6.36 -25.10 15.80
N LYS A 50 7.29 -24.40 16.47
CA LYS A 50 7.20 -24.13 17.91
C LYS A 50 6.34 -22.91 18.24
N ARG A 51 5.99 -22.09 17.25
CA ARG A 51 5.15 -20.91 17.44
C ARG A 51 3.81 -21.30 18.07
N LYS A 52 3.37 -20.48 19.02
CA LYS A 52 2.10 -20.65 19.72
C LYS A 52 1.11 -19.63 19.16
N PRO A 53 -0.02 -20.07 18.57
CA PRO A 53 -1.07 -19.15 18.17
C PRO A 53 -1.56 -18.33 19.38
N LEU A 54 -1.72 -17.02 19.19
CA LEU A 54 -2.22 -16.10 20.20
C LEU A 54 -3.73 -15.98 20.03
N LYS A 55 -4.51 -16.50 20.97
CA LYS A 55 -5.96 -16.25 21.00
C LYS A 55 -6.21 -14.78 21.34
N VAL A 56 -7.04 -14.13 20.53
CA VAL A 56 -7.41 -12.71 20.71
C VAL A 56 -8.93 -12.53 20.66
N GLU A 57 -9.40 -11.57 21.43
CA GLU A 57 -10.77 -11.05 21.52
C GLU A 57 -10.67 -9.52 21.58
N PHE A 58 -11.76 -8.80 21.33
CA PHE A 58 -11.77 -7.33 21.34
C PHE A 58 -11.11 -6.74 22.61
N ASP A 59 -11.47 -7.27 23.78
CA ASP A 59 -10.96 -6.79 25.07
C ASP A 59 -9.54 -7.28 25.41
N THR A 60 -8.96 -8.21 24.65
CA THR A 60 -7.63 -8.82 24.93
C THR A 60 -6.59 -8.54 23.85
N LEU A 61 -6.94 -7.75 22.84
CA LEU A 61 -6.05 -7.42 21.73
C LEU A 61 -4.81 -6.65 22.20
N GLU A 62 -5.00 -5.66 23.08
CA GLU A 62 -3.91 -4.86 23.65
C GLU A 62 -2.95 -5.71 24.49
N ASP A 63 -3.49 -6.64 25.30
CA ASP A 63 -2.68 -7.59 26.06
C ASP A 63 -1.83 -8.48 25.14
N ALA A 64 -2.38 -8.90 24.00
CA ALA A 64 -1.67 -9.71 23.03
C ALA A 64 -0.54 -8.93 22.34
N LEU A 65 -0.80 -7.67 21.99
CA LEU A 65 0.19 -6.74 21.44
C LEU A 65 1.33 -6.49 22.44
N GLY A 66 1.02 -6.13 23.68
CA GLY A 66 2.01 -5.85 24.72
C GLY A 66 2.89 -7.07 25.06
N ARG A 67 2.38 -8.29 24.93
CA ARG A 67 3.15 -9.54 25.16
C ARG A 67 4.25 -9.77 24.11
N LEU A 68 4.13 -9.19 22.92
CA LEU A 68 5.10 -9.37 21.85
C LEU A 68 6.32 -8.44 21.99
N GLN A 69 6.25 -7.41 22.84
CA GLN A 69 7.36 -6.49 23.13
C GLN A 69 8.00 -5.95 21.84
N LEU A 70 7.18 -5.36 20.97
CA LEU A 70 7.62 -4.96 19.63
C LEU A 70 8.57 -3.77 19.71
N GLU A 71 9.79 -3.98 19.22
CA GLU A 71 10.80 -2.94 19.05
C GLU A 71 11.23 -2.89 17.57
N MET A 72 10.97 -1.76 16.92
CA MET A 72 11.31 -1.53 15.52
C MET A 72 12.49 -0.58 15.41
N THR A 73 13.40 -0.87 14.48
CA THR A 73 14.46 0.07 14.10
C THR A 73 14.19 0.58 12.68
N LEU A 74 13.72 1.82 12.56
CA LEU A 74 13.33 2.44 11.30
C LEU A 74 14.50 3.27 10.70
N PRO A 75 14.81 3.13 9.40
CA PRO A 75 15.89 3.87 8.75
C PRO A 75 15.42 5.26 8.29
N LEU A 76 15.28 6.21 9.21
CA LEU A 76 14.60 7.48 8.97
C LEU A 76 15.51 8.69 8.68
N GLY A 77 16.76 8.70 9.15
CA GLY A 77 17.64 9.86 8.96
C GLY A 77 18.46 9.83 7.67
N ALA A 78 19.15 10.92 7.34
CA ALA A 78 20.08 10.99 6.22
C ALA A 78 21.12 9.85 6.28
N GLY A 79 21.18 9.08 5.20
CA GLY A 79 21.96 7.83 5.13
C GLY A 79 21.33 6.65 5.88
N GLY A 80 20.04 6.68 6.18
CA GLY A 80 19.28 5.61 6.85
C GLY A 80 19.51 5.51 8.35
N ALA A 81 19.74 6.64 9.04
CA ALA A 81 20.02 6.63 10.48
C ALA A 81 18.87 5.97 11.28
N PRO A 82 19.18 5.04 12.20
CA PRO A 82 18.18 4.25 12.90
C PRO A 82 17.40 5.08 13.91
N VAL A 83 16.08 4.92 13.92
CA VAL A 83 15.16 5.42 14.95
C VAL A 83 14.46 4.22 15.58
N GLN A 84 14.58 4.08 16.89
CA GLN A 84 13.90 3.03 17.62
C GLN A 84 12.47 3.46 17.94
N VAL A 85 11.52 2.57 17.66
CA VAL A 85 10.10 2.76 17.97
C VAL A 85 9.63 1.53 18.72
N ALA A 86 9.18 1.71 19.95
CA ALA A 86 8.56 0.66 20.75
C ALA A 86 7.04 0.71 20.56
N VAL A 87 6.41 -0.45 20.38
CA VAL A 87 4.96 -0.58 20.27
C VAL A 87 4.48 -1.58 21.32
N SER A 88 3.63 -1.11 22.23
CA SER A 88 3.03 -1.93 23.27
C SER A 88 1.50 -1.96 23.23
N GLU A 89 0.89 -0.99 22.54
CA GLU A 89 -0.56 -0.82 22.42
C GLU A 89 -0.90 -0.13 21.08
N LEU A 90 -2.17 -0.14 20.66
CA LEU A 90 -2.59 0.49 19.41
C LEU A 90 -2.31 2.01 19.37
N GLU A 91 -2.40 2.68 20.52
CA GLU A 91 -2.08 4.11 20.63
C GLU A 91 -0.59 4.41 20.41
N SER A 92 0.31 3.41 20.51
CA SER A 92 1.72 3.59 20.17
C SER A 92 1.94 4.00 18.70
N PHE A 93 0.97 3.74 17.81
CA PHE A 93 0.99 4.20 16.42
C PHE A 93 0.46 5.64 16.23
N HIS A 94 -0.13 6.24 17.26
CA HIS A 94 -0.74 7.56 17.19
C HIS A 94 0.35 8.68 17.14
N PRO A 95 0.22 9.73 16.31
CA PRO A 95 1.22 10.78 16.18
C PRO A 95 1.54 11.49 17.49
N ASP A 96 0.56 11.64 18.37
CA ASP A 96 0.80 12.25 19.68
C ASP A 96 1.70 11.38 20.57
N GLU A 97 1.59 10.06 20.50
CA GLU A 97 2.51 9.16 21.22
C GLU A 97 3.90 9.16 20.58
N LEU A 98 3.97 9.10 19.24
CA LEU A 98 5.25 9.21 18.53
C LEU A 98 5.96 10.52 18.87
N TYR A 99 5.23 11.64 18.89
CA TYR A 99 5.76 12.96 19.24
C TYR A 99 6.32 13.00 20.68
N ARG A 100 5.65 12.33 21.62
CA ARG A 100 6.11 12.24 23.02
C ARG A 100 7.33 11.36 23.20
N ASN A 101 7.40 10.25 22.47
CA ASN A 101 8.31 9.15 22.80
C ASN A 101 9.56 9.08 21.91
N LEU A 102 9.55 9.68 20.71
CA LEU A 102 10.73 9.66 19.84
C LEU A 102 11.66 10.85 20.08
N GLU A 103 12.97 10.56 20.17
CA GLU A 103 14.01 11.56 20.44
C GLU A 103 14.04 12.69 19.40
N VAL A 104 13.76 12.36 18.13
CA VAL A 104 13.70 13.34 17.03
C VAL A 104 12.69 14.45 17.31
N PHE A 105 11.51 14.10 17.83
CA PHE A 105 10.45 15.07 18.12
C PHE A 105 10.74 15.84 19.41
N THR A 106 11.36 15.20 20.40
CA THR A 106 11.83 15.89 21.61
C THR A 106 12.84 17.00 21.27
N ALA A 107 13.77 16.73 20.35
CA ALA A 107 14.74 17.73 19.90
C ALA A 107 14.09 18.88 19.13
N LEU A 108 13.20 18.58 18.19
CA LEU A 108 12.45 19.58 17.41
C LEU A 108 11.57 20.46 18.32
N ALA A 109 10.90 19.86 19.31
CA ALA A 109 10.10 20.57 20.30
C ALA A 109 10.96 21.51 21.16
N SER A 110 12.12 21.05 21.60
CA SER A 110 13.09 21.87 22.35
C SER A 110 13.59 23.07 21.51
N LEU A 111 13.92 22.84 20.24
CA LEU A 111 14.32 23.90 19.31
C LEU A 111 13.19 24.92 19.12
N ARG A 112 11.94 24.46 18.95
CA ARG A 112 10.75 25.32 18.83
C ARG A 112 10.56 26.22 20.05
N LYS A 113 10.73 25.67 21.24
CA LYS A 113 10.65 26.41 22.51
C LYS A 113 11.73 27.49 22.59
N ARG A 114 12.96 27.19 22.17
CA ARG A 114 14.09 28.13 22.19
C ARG A 114 13.98 29.23 21.12
N LEU A 115 13.45 28.92 19.93
CA LEU A 115 13.11 29.93 18.91
C LEU A 115 11.99 30.86 19.38
N ASN A 116 11.07 30.37 20.22
CA ASN A 116 9.99 31.20 20.75
C ASN A 116 10.41 32.13 21.90
N ASN A 117 11.57 31.90 22.51
CA ASN A 117 12.10 32.70 23.61
C ASN A 117 13.14 33.71 23.09
N THR A 118 12.91 35.00 23.36
CA THR A 118 13.76 36.11 22.92
C THR A 118 15.21 35.99 23.38
N ALA A 119 15.46 35.43 24.57
CA ALA A 119 16.81 35.29 25.13
C ALA A 119 17.64 34.19 24.44
N THR A 120 16.97 33.14 23.95
CA THR A 120 17.61 31.98 23.32
C THR A 120 17.50 31.99 21.80
N PHE A 121 16.77 32.95 21.23
CA PHE A 121 16.46 33.02 19.81
C PHE A 121 17.71 33.01 18.93
N ALA A 122 18.69 33.88 19.20
CA ALA A 122 19.89 33.98 18.36
C ALA A 122 20.70 32.67 18.32
N ALA A 123 20.83 31.99 19.45
CA ALA A 123 21.51 30.70 19.53
C ALA A 123 20.73 29.59 18.81
N ALA A 124 19.40 29.55 18.96
CA ALA A 124 18.54 28.58 18.28
C ALA A 124 18.48 28.81 16.76
N ALA A 125 18.47 30.07 16.31
CA ALA A 125 18.51 30.41 14.89
C ALA A 125 19.87 30.03 14.26
N ALA A 126 20.97 30.21 15.00
CA ALA A 126 22.30 29.76 14.57
C ALA A 126 22.39 28.22 14.48
N GLU A 127 21.82 27.51 15.45
CA GLU A 127 21.76 26.04 15.46
C GLU A 127 20.90 25.50 14.30
N MET A 128 19.74 26.10 14.03
CA MET A 128 18.92 25.75 12.87
C MET A 128 19.64 25.96 11.55
N LYS A 129 20.48 27.01 11.45
CA LYS A 129 21.32 27.27 10.28
C LYS A 129 22.46 26.24 10.15
N ASP A 130 23.05 25.82 11.28
CA ASP A 130 24.10 24.78 11.35
C ASP A 130 23.59 23.38 10.98
N TRP A 131 22.28 23.11 11.13
CA TRP A 131 21.66 21.83 10.74
C TRP A 131 21.60 21.57 9.23
N GLY A 132 22.16 22.45 8.40
CA GLY A 132 22.34 22.19 6.98
C GLY A 132 21.19 22.67 6.14
N LEU A 133 21.09 23.99 6.00
CA LEU A 133 20.49 24.64 4.84
C LEU A 133 21.40 24.48 3.61
N ASP A 134 21.60 23.24 3.16
CA ASP A 134 22.11 22.94 1.83
C ASP A 134 21.11 22.01 1.15
N THR A 135 20.51 22.54 0.10
CA THR A 135 19.40 21.95 -0.64
C THR A 135 19.81 20.68 -1.36
N ASP A 136 19.11 19.60 -1.09
CA ASP A 136 18.65 18.72 -2.17
C ASP A 136 17.17 18.41 -1.95
N PRO A 137 16.24 18.95 -2.77
CA PRO A 137 14.81 18.61 -2.68
C PRO A 137 14.54 17.12 -2.90
N ALA A 138 15.52 16.35 -3.39
CA ALA A 138 15.46 14.89 -3.46
C ALA A 138 15.63 14.21 -2.09
N ALA A 139 16.20 14.86 -1.08
CA ALA A 139 16.46 14.25 0.23
C ALA A 139 15.21 14.05 1.10
N SER A 140 14.14 14.82 0.86
CA SER A 140 12.81 14.59 1.45
C SER A 140 12.14 13.29 1.00
N GLN A 141 12.71 12.62 -0.01
CA GLN A 141 12.53 11.17 -0.18
C GLN A 141 13.59 10.47 0.67
N VAL A 142 13.45 10.52 2.00
CA VAL A 142 14.15 9.57 2.88
C VAL A 142 13.93 8.22 2.24
N ALA A 143 15.01 7.60 1.75
CA ALA A 143 14.98 6.44 0.86
C ALA A 143 13.94 5.42 1.34
N LEU A 144 12.70 5.58 0.87
CA LEU A 144 11.60 4.71 1.17
C LEU A 144 12.04 3.43 0.50
N ARG A 145 12.46 2.45 1.29
CA ARG A 145 12.55 1.08 0.79
C ARG A 145 11.22 0.85 0.07
N SER A 146 11.23 0.42 -1.19
CA SER A 146 9.99 0.36 -1.96
C SER A 146 8.98 -0.66 -1.41
N ARG A 147 9.35 -1.41 -0.37
CA ARG A 147 8.57 -2.52 0.16
C ARG A 147 8.86 -2.77 1.65
N ALA A 148 7.79 -3.00 2.41
CA ALA A 148 7.87 -3.46 3.78
C ALA A 148 8.37 -4.90 3.84
N LYS A 149 9.22 -5.21 4.83
CA LYS A 149 9.57 -6.59 5.18
C LYS A 149 8.39 -7.26 5.88
N GLY A 150 8.23 -8.57 5.71
CA GLY A 150 7.20 -9.33 6.39
C GLY A 150 5.85 -9.39 5.68
N ALA A 151 5.57 -8.43 4.79
CA ALA A 151 4.25 -8.23 4.18
C ALA A 151 4.01 -9.02 2.90
N ALA A 152 5.07 -9.44 2.19
CA ALA A 152 4.95 -10.04 0.87
C ALA A 152 6.17 -10.93 0.56
N PRO A 153 6.00 -12.13 -0.02
CA PRO A 153 7.12 -13.03 -0.34
C PRO A 153 8.09 -12.41 -1.34
N SER A 154 9.40 -12.47 -1.13
CA SER A 154 10.37 -11.88 -2.07
C SER A 154 10.24 -12.50 -3.47
N GLY A 155 9.81 -11.69 -4.45
CA GLY A 155 9.61 -12.13 -5.84
C GLY A 155 10.90 -12.20 -6.68
N GLY A 156 12.03 -11.79 -6.11
CA GLY A 156 13.34 -11.78 -6.76
C GLY A 156 14.45 -11.73 -5.71
N SER A 157 15.54 -12.45 -6.00
CA SER A 157 16.70 -12.58 -5.13
C SER A 157 17.49 -11.28 -5.07
N THR A 158 17.27 -10.46 -4.04
CA THR A 158 18.27 -9.44 -3.70
C THR A 158 19.52 -10.12 -3.13
N LEU A 159 20.68 -9.47 -3.24
CA LEU A 159 21.94 -9.98 -2.65
C LEU A 159 21.82 -10.19 -1.14
N ASP A 160 21.02 -9.35 -0.46
CA ASP A 160 20.70 -9.49 0.96
C ASP A 160 19.84 -10.73 1.25
N ASP A 161 18.92 -11.08 0.36
CA ASP A 161 18.11 -12.30 0.46
C ASP A 161 18.96 -13.56 0.26
N PHE A 162 19.93 -13.53 -0.67
CA PHE A 162 20.91 -14.62 -0.82
C PHE A 162 21.82 -14.74 0.40
N ALA A 163 22.25 -13.62 0.99
CA ALA A 163 23.04 -13.62 2.23
C ALA A 163 22.25 -14.27 3.39
N ARG A 164 20.95 -13.96 3.51
CA ARG A 164 20.05 -14.58 4.50
C ARG A 164 19.83 -16.07 4.25
N LEU A 165 19.61 -16.47 2.99
CA LEU A 165 19.44 -17.88 2.60
C LEU A 165 20.72 -18.70 2.83
N THR A 166 21.89 -18.06 2.78
CA THR A 166 23.21 -18.68 3.06
C THR A 166 23.64 -18.56 4.53
N GLY A 167 22.76 -18.07 5.42
CA GLY A 167 23.03 -17.96 6.87
C GLY A 167 24.01 -16.83 7.25
N ARG A 168 24.24 -15.87 6.35
CA ARG A 168 25.12 -14.72 6.57
C ARG A 168 24.29 -13.56 7.10
N ALA A 169 24.42 -13.28 8.40
CA ALA A 169 23.74 -12.15 9.01
C ALA A 169 24.20 -10.82 8.35
N PRO A 170 23.27 -9.91 8.01
CA PRO A 170 23.65 -8.57 7.57
C PRO A 170 24.37 -7.87 8.72
N ALA A 171 25.52 -7.26 8.42
CA ALA A 171 26.26 -6.47 9.39
C ALA A 171 25.45 -5.22 9.74
N ALA A 172 24.82 -5.21 10.91
CA ALA A 172 24.34 -3.97 11.51
C ALA A 172 25.56 -3.13 11.88
N GLN A 173 25.92 -2.17 11.02
CA GLN A 173 26.92 -1.16 11.37
C GLN A 173 26.29 -0.15 12.32
N GLY A 174 26.27 -0.51 13.61
CA GLY A 174 26.01 0.42 14.69
C GLY A 174 27.21 1.35 14.85
N ALA A 175 27.23 2.46 14.12
CA ALA A 175 28.09 3.57 14.48
C ALA A 175 27.43 4.31 15.65
N GLU A 176 28.16 4.50 16.75
CA GLU A 176 27.78 5.46 17.80
C GLU A 176 27.81 6.87 17.20
N VAL A 177 26.70 7.27 16.59
CA VAL A 177 26.48 8.63 16.12
C VAL A 177 25.97 9.43 17.32
N SER A 178 26.64 10.54 17.65
CA SER A 178 26.16 11.42 18.72
C SER A 178 24.73 11.87 18.45
N VAL A 179 23.91 12.01 19.49
CA VAL A 179 22.50 12.42 19.39
C VAL A 179 22.35 13.66 18.49
N ASN A 180 23.26 14.64 18.63
CA ASN A 180 23.26 15.84 17.79
C ASN A 180 23.55 15.58 16.30
N ALA A 181 24.39 14.59 15.97
CA ALA A 181 24.65 14.20 14.59
C ALA A 181 23.53 13.34 14.00
N LEU A 182 22.86 12.52 14.81
CA LEU A 182 21.67 11.75 14.42
C LEU A 182 20.49 12.70 14.16
N LEU A 183 20.27 13.67 15.05
CA LEU A 183 19.26 14.72 14.90
C LEU A 183 19.52 15.57 13.66
N ARG A 184 20.77 15.96 13.39
CA ARG A 184 21.12 16.63 12.13
C ARG A 184 20.73 15.79 10.92
N LYS A 185 21.09 14.51 10.90
CA LYS A 185 20.71 13.60 9.81
C LYS A 185 19.20 13.42 9.69
N LEU A 186 18.47 13.35 10.81
CA LEU A 186 17.02 13.16 10.82
C LEU A 186 16.25 14.39 10.37
N VAL A 187 16.78 15.58 10.65
CA VAL A 187 16.08 16.84 10.42
C VAL A 187 16.50 17.50 9.10
N SER A 188 17.74 17.28 8.63
CA SER A 188 18.26 17.91 7.41
C SER A 188 17.40 17.69 6.16
N PRO A 189 16.71 16.54 5.93
CA PRO A 189 15.81 16.37 4.79
C PRO A 189 14.58 17.29 4.81
N PHE A 190 14.24 17.85 5.97
CA PHE A 190 12.93 18.45 6.23
C PHE A 190 12.99 19.97 6.45
N VAL A 191 14.18 20.59 6.44
CA VAL A 191 14.37 22.04 6.69
C VAL A 191 14.59 22.80 5.38
N VAL A 192 13.90 23.93 5.21
CA VAL A 192 14.03 24.81 4.02
C VAL A 192 14.61 26.17 4.46
N PRO A 193 15.57 26.77 3.70
CA PRO A 193 16.16 28.06 4.07
C PRO A 193 15.13 29.20 4.05
N ALA A 194 15.11 30.03 5.10
CA ALA A 194 14.38 31.30 5.09
C ALA A 194 15.27 32.43 4.53
N ALA A 195 14.78 33.19 3.54
CA ALA A 195 15.53 34.26 2.85
C ALA A 195 15.76 35.55 3.69
N ALA A 196 15.19 35.65 4.89
CA ALA A 196 15.56 36.63 5.90
C ALA A 196 14.99 36.14 7.26
N PRO A 197 15.78 35.99 8.33
CA PRO A 197 15.32 35.33 9.55
C PRO A 197 14.54 36.30 10.42
N ASN A 198 13.26 36.54 10.09
CA ASN A 198 12.32 36.93 11.14
C ASN A 198 11.91 35.67 11.92
N LYS A 199 11.54 35.86 13.20
CA LYS A 199 11.19 34.75 14.10
C LYS A 199 10.13 33.83 13.50
N ASP A 200 9.11 34.41 12.86
CA ASP A 200 7.97 33.68 12.34
C ASP A 200 8.34 32.75 11.18
N ALA A 201 9.25 33.16 10.29
CA ALA A 201 9.73 32.31 9.19
C ALA A 201 10.52 31.09 9.71
N LEU A 202 11.33 31.26 10.75
CA LEU A 202 12.07 30.15 11.36
C LEU A 202 11.14 29.18 12.07
N VAL A 203 10.14 29.69 12.80
CA VAL A 203 9.12 28.85 13.44
C VAL A 203 8.30 28.11 12.40
N ALA A 204 7.88 28.77 11.31
CA ALA A 204 7.14 28.13 10.23
C ALA A 204 7.94 27.03 9.52
N SER A 205 9.24 27.27 9.26
CA SER A 205 10.11 26.24 8.69
C SER A 205 10.30 25.06 9.65
N LEU A 206 10.34 25.29 10.96
CA LEU A 206 10.43 24.22 11.94
C LEU A 206 9.11 23.43 12.05
N ASP A 207 7.96 24.09 12.02
CA ASP A 207 6.65 23.44 12.03
C ASP A 207 6.44 22.58 10.76
N LYS A 208 6.97 23.04 9.61
CA LYS A 208 7.05 22.23 8.38
C LYS A 208 7.94 21.01 8.59
N ALA A 209 9.15 21.20 9.12
CA ALA A 209 10.08 20.10 9.36
C ALA A 209 9.51 19.05 10.32
N LEU A 210 8.78 19.50 11.34
CA LEU A 210 8.07 18.63 12.28
C LEU A 210 7.00 17.79 11.60
N SER A 211 6.21 18.41 10.72
CA SER A 211 5.17 17.72 9.94
C SER A 211 5.77 16.71 8.96
N ASP A 212 6.83 17.08 8.26
CA ASP A 212 7.49 16.20 7.30
C ASP A 212 8.16 15.00 7.99
N ALA A 213 8.81 15.23 9.15
CA ALA A 213 9.37 14.15 9.96
C ALA A 213 8.29 13.19 10.49
N MET A 214 7.12 13.71 10.89
CA MET A 214 5.98 12.87 11.30
C MET A 214 5.45 12.02 10.16
N ARG A 215 5.24 12.60 8.96
CA ARG A 215 4.85 11.81 7.78
C ARG A 215 5.91 10.76 7.45
N ALA A 216 7.19 11.12 7.50
CA ALA A 216 8.27 10.17 7.22
C ALA A 216 8.22 8.95 8.14
N VAL A 217 7.89 9.10 9.43
CA VAL A 217 7.67 8.00 10.37
C VAL A 217 6.42 7.21 10.00
N LEU A 218 5.26 7.88 9.89
CA LEU A 218 3.95 7.25 9.64
C LEU A 218 3.89 6.52 8.28
N HIS A 219 4.68 6.97 7.31
CA HIS A 219 4.72 6.41 5.96
C HIS A 219 5.90 5.46 5.75
N GLN A 220 6.67 5.12 6.80
CA GLN A 220 7.64 4.04 6.69
C GLN A 220 6.92 2.73 6.38
N PRO A 221 7.32 1.99 5.33
CA PRO A 221 6.65 0.76 4.95
C PRO A 221 6.63 -0.29 6.07
N ASP A 222 7.74 -0.46 6.80
CA ASP A 222 7.83 -1.41 7.91
C ASP A 222 6.90 -1.01 9.08
N PHE A 223 6.81 0.28 9.37
CA PHE A 223 5.90 0.82 10.38
C PHE A 223 4.43 0.62 9.97
N GLN A 224 4.08 0.99 8.73
CA GLN A 224 2.73 0.82 8.19
C GLN A 224 2.31 -0.65 8.11
N ASN A 225 3.23 -1.57 7.79
CA ASN A 225 2.92 -2.99 7.75
C ASN A 225 2.41 -3.46 9.11
N ILE A 226 3.17 -3.18 10.17
CA ILE A 226 2.82 -3.57 11.53
C ILE A 226 1.55 -2.84 12.00
N GLU A 227 1.44 -1.52 11.76
CA GLU A 227 0.23 -0.76 12.07
C GLU A 227 -1.01 -1.36 11.37
N SER A 228 -0.90 -1.70 10.08
CA SER A 228 -1.99 -2.26 9.29
C SER A 228 -2.44 -3.64 9.76
N LEU A 229 -1.51 -4.48 10.24
CA LEU A 229 -1.84 -5.78 10.81
C LEU A 229 -2.65 -5.63 12.09
N TRP A 230 -2.18 -4.81 13.03
CA TRP A 230 -2.84 -4.63 14.33
C TRP A 230 -4.18 -3.90 14.21
N ARG A 231 -4.23 -2.79 13.47
CA ARG A 231 -5.50 -2.09 13.19
C ARG A 231 -6.46 -2.94 12.35
N GLY A 232 -5.94 -3.80 11.47
CA GLY A 232 -6.75 -4.76 10.72
C GLY A 232 -7.39 -5.81 11.62
N VAL A 233 -6.66 -6.33 12.61
CA VAL A 233 -7.23 -7.26 13.59
C VAL A 233 -8.26 -6.55 14.49
N ASP A 234 -7.99 -5.33 14.95
CA ASP A 234 -8.98 -4.52 15.68
C ASP A 234 -10.25 -4.31 14.85
N PHE A 235 -10.10 -3.91 13.57
CA PHE A 235 -11.21 -3.79 12.62
C PHE A 235 -12.04 -5.07 12.51
N LEU A 236 -11.38 -6.23 12.43
CA LEU A 236 -12.08 -7.52 12.34
C LEU A 236 -12.79 -7.85 13.65
N LEU A 237 -12.13 -7.73 14.80
CA LEU A 237 -12.68 -8.10 16.10
C LEU A 237 -13.89 -7.24 16.49
N ARG A 238 -13.89 -5.95 16.14
CA ARG A 238 -15.06 -5.06 16.34
C ARG A 238 -16.30 -5.49 15.55
N ARG A 239 -16.13 -6.31 14.51
CA ARG A 239 -17.21 -6.78 13.63
C ARG A 239 -17.62 -8.22 13.91
N LEU A 240 -16.87 -8.93 14.76
CA LEU A 240 -17.14 -10.32 15.10
C LEU A 240 -17.61 -10.45 16.54
N GLU A 241 -18.65 -11.24 16.75
CA GLU A 241 -19.08 -11.67 18.09
C GLU A 241 -18.24 -12.88 18.53
N THR A 242 -17.03 -12.63 19.04
CA THR A 242 -16.14 -13.69 19.53
C THR A 242 -16.72 -14.37 20.77
N SER A 243 -16.59 -15.69 20.84
CA SER A 243 -17.08 -16.51 21.95
C SER A 243 -16.33 -17.85 22.00
N HIS A 244 -16.74 -18.78 22.87
CA HIS A 244 -16.22 -20.15 22.80
C HIS A 244 -16.51 -20.83 21.46
N GLN A 245 -17.58 -20.41 20.74
CA GLN A 245 -17.98 -20.96 19.45
C GLN A 245 -17.34 -20.24 18.25
N LEU A 246 -16.81 -19.03 18.42
CA LEU A 246 -16.09 -18.27 17.39
C LEU A 246 -14.81 -17.71 17.99
N GLN A 247 -13.67 -18.27 17.58
CA GLN A 247 -12.36 -17.94 18.12
C GLN A 247 -11.45 -17.37 17.04
N VAL A 248 -10.72 -16.30 17.35
CA VAL A 248 -9.70 -15.73 16.48
C VAL A 248 -8.32 -15.99 17.09
N GLN A 249 -7.39 -16.49 16.27
CA GLN A 249 -6.03 -16.80 16.68
C GLN A 249 -5.02 -16.19 15.71
N LEU A 250 -4.07 -15.43 16.25
CA LEU A 250 -2.97 -14.84 15.50
C LEU A 250 -1.79 -15.81 15.47
N ILE A 251 -1.21 -16.02 14.29
CA ILE A 251 0.00 -16.80 14.09
C ILE A 251 1.06 -15.83 13.57
N ASP A 252 2.06 -15.58 14.40
CA ASP A 252 3.19 -14.70 14.09
C ASP A 252 4.17 -15.40 13.13
N ILE A 253 4.04 -15.08 11.85
CA ILE A 253 4.82 -15.63 10.74
C ILE A 253 4.91 -14.59 9.62
N SER A 254 6.12 -14.32 9.16
CA SER A 254 6.36 -13.40 8.05
C SER A 254 6.09 -14.04 6.68
N ALA A 255 5.86 -13.22 5.66
CA ALA A 255 5.71 -13.70 4.30
C ALA A 255 6.98 -14.45 3.81
N GLU A 256 8.16 -14.01 4.25
CA GLU A 256 9.45 -14.62 3.96
C GLU A 256 9.60 -15.98 4.66
N GLU A 257 9.15 -16.11 5.91
CA GLU A 257 9.12 -17.41 6.61
C GLU A 257 8.15 -18.38 5.96
N LEU A 258 6.95 -17.92 5.60
CA LEU A 258 5.98 -18.72 4.85
C LEU A 258 6.59 -19.26 3.55
N ALA A 259 7.23 -18.37 2.78
CA ALA A 259 7.86 -18.72 1.51
C ALA A 259 9.03 -19.70 1.70
N ALA A 260 9.93 -19.42 2.63
CA ALA A 260 11.08 -20.26 2.92
C ALA A 260 10.66 -21.64 3.43
N ASP A 261 9.67 -21.70 4.33
CA ASP A 261 9.19 -22.95 4.91
C ASP A 261 8.56 -23.86 3.84
N LEU A 262 7.61 -23.33 3.06
CA LEU A 262 6.93 -24.10 2.02
C LEU A 262 7.84 -24.48 0.84
N SER A 263 8.88 -23.70 0.56
CA SER A 263 9.84 -23.99 -0.52
C SER A 263 10.95 -24.95 -0.09
N SER A 264 11.17 -25.11 1.23
CA SER A 264 12.26 -25.94 1.76
C SER A 264 11.98 -27.45 1.73
N VAL A 265 10.73 -27.85 1.48
CA VAL A 265 10.28 -29.24 1.51
C VAL A 265 9.45 -29.59 0.27
N ASP A 266 9.53 -30.84 -0.18
CA ASP A 266 8.63 -31.38 -1.22
C ASP A 266 7.38 -32.01 -0.60
N ASP A 267 7.51 -32.74 0.52
CA ASP A 267 6.37 -33.17 1.33
C ASP A 267 5.99 -32.04 2.31
N LEU A 268 4.87 -31.39 2.03
CA LEU A 268 4.42 -30.24 2.82
C LEU A 268 4.01 -30.66 4.24
N ALA A 269 3.80 -31.94 4.54
CA ALA A 269 3.58 -32.41 5.92
C ALA A 269 4.77 -32.11 6.86
N ASP A 270 5.97 -31.99 6.31
CA ASP A 270 7.20 -31.69 7.06
C ASP A 270 7.40 -30.19 7.29
N SER A 271 6.60 -29.32 6.66
CA SER A 271 6.66 -27.88 6.83
C SER A 271 6.18 -27.44 8.21
N GLY A 272 6.77 -26.36 8.73
CA GLY A 272 6.31 -25.76 9.99
C GLY A 272 4.87 -25.23 9.90
N LEU A 273 4.48 -24.70 8.73
CA LEU A 273 3.13 -24.24 8.45
C LEU A 273 2.10 -25.38 8.58
N TYR A 274 2.38 -26.55 8.02
CA TYR A 274 1.49 -27.71 8.15
C TYR A 274 1.34 -28.13 9.61
N GLN A 275 2.42 -28.12 10.38
CA GLN A 275 2.33 -28.43 11.81
C GLN A 275 1.44 -27.43 12.57
N LEU A 276 1.52 -26.14 12.24
CA LEU A 276 0.71 -25.08 12.87
C LEU A 276 -0.77 -25.12 12.47
N LEU A 277 -1.08 -25.50 11.23
CA LEU A 277 -2.43 -25.42 10.67
C LEU A 277 -3.18 -26.77 10.68
N VAL A 278 -2.47 -27.89 10.69
CA VAL A 278 -3.04 -29.23 10.54
C VAL A 278 -2.72 -30.11 11.74
N SER A 279 -1.44 -30.42 11.99
CA SER A 279 -1.06 -31.41 13.01
C SER A 279 -1.45 -30.98 14.42
N LYS A 280 -1.02 -29.79 14.87
CA LYS A 280 -1.33 -29.32 16.22
C LYS A 280 -2.84 -29.11 16.43
N PRO A 281 -3.59 -28.48 15.50
CA PRO A 281 -5.04 -28.36 15.68
C PRO A 281 -5.78 -29.70 15.66
N ALA A 282 -5.21 -30.76 15.05
CA ALA A 282 -5.78 -32.11 15.13
C ALA A 282 -5.63 -32.75 16.52
N GLU A 283 -4.63 -32.33 17.29
CA GLU A 283 -4.40 -32.78 18.68
C GLU A 283 -5.13 -31.90 19.70
N ASP A 284 -5.56 -30.71 19.30
CA ASP A 284 -6.27 -29.73 20.12
C ASP A 284 -7.74 -30.16 20.35
N ALA A 285 -8.25 -29.97 21.56
CA ALA A 285 -9.64 -30.25 21.91
C ALA A 285 -10.64 -29.42 21.10
N ASP A 286 -10.28 -28.18 20.74
CA ASP A 286 -11.12 -27.30 19.92
C ASP A 286 -11.03 -27.61 18.42
N GLY A 287 -10.13 -28.52 18.00
CA GLY A 287 -10.01 -29.01 16.62
C GLY A 287 -9.45 -27.98 15.64
N GLY A 288 -9.52 -28.28 14.34
CA GLY A 288 -8.93 -27.45 13.28
C GLY A 288 -9.66 -26.14 12.98
N TYR A 289 -9.04 -25.34 12.12
CA TYR A 289 -9.57 -24.05 11.67
C TYR A 289 -10.77 -24.20 10.71
N ALA A 290 -11.58 -23.14 10.64
CA ALA A 290 -12.68 -22.97 9.71
C ALA A 290 -12.29 -22.08 8.51
N TYR A 291 -11.44 -21.08 8.77
CA TYR A 291 -10.89 -20.12 7.81
C TYR A 291 -9.46 -19.76 8.18
N ILE A 292 -8.64 -19.49 7.16
CA ILE A 292 -7.26 -19.08 7.32
C ILE A 292 -7.06 -17.79 6.52
N ALA A 293 -6.80 -16.67 7.20
CA ALA A 293 -6.45 -15.40 6.56
C ALA A 293 -4.94 -15.22 6.54
N GLY A 294 -4.32 -15.29 5.37
CA GLY A 294 -2.92 -14.90 5.19
C GLY A 294 -2.83 -13.41 4.88
N CYS A 295 -2.35 -12.61 5.84
CA CYS A 295 -2.13 -11.18 5.65
C CYS A 295 -0.82 -10.91 4.89
N PHE A 296 -0.73 -11.50 3.70
CA PHE A 296 0.40 -11.39 2.78
C PHE A 296 -0.07 -10.90 1.42
N ARG A 297 0.73 -10.06 0.77
CA ARG A 297 0.46 -9.59 -0.59
C ARG A 297 1.31 -10.36 -1.58
N PHE A 298 0.67 -11.17 -2.43
CA PHE A 298 1.34 -11.85 -3.53
C PHE A 298 1.43 -10.95 -4.77
N GLU A 299 2.28 -11.33 -5.71
CA GLU A 299 2.52 -10.64 -6.98
C GLU A 299 2.26 -11.61 -8.13
N ALA A 300 2.04 -11.06 -9.32
CA ALA A 300 1.72 -11.82 -10.53
C ALA A 300 2.97 -12.47 -11.12
N THR A 301 3.54 -13.47 -10.42
CA THR A 301 4.76 -14.17 -10.83
C THR A 301 4.61 -15.70 -10.70
N PRO A 302 5.29 -16.50 -11.55
CA PRO A 302 5.24 -17.96 -11.44
C PRO A 302 5.69 -18.51 -10.06
N PRO A 303 6.75 -17.99 -9.40
CA PRO A 303 7.12 -18.42 -8.04
C PRO A 303 6.02 -18.16 -7.00
N HIS A 304 5.32 -17.03 -7.10
CA HIS A 304 4.20 -16.75 -6.20
C HIS A 304 3.00 -17.66 -6.47
N ALA A 305 2.71 -17.97 -7.74
CA ALA A 305 1.69 -18.94 -8.08
C ALA A 305 2.02 -20.34 -7.53
N GLU A 306 3.28 -20.77 -7.60
CA GLU A 306 3.74 -22.02 -6.98
C GLU A 306 3.53 -22.01 -5.46
N LEU A 307 3.94 -20.93 -4.78
CA LEU A 307 3.78 -20.76 -3.34
C LEU A 307 2.31 -20.78 -2.92
N LEU A 308 1.44 -20.11 -3.69
CA LEU A 308 -0.01 -20.14 -3.49
C LEU A 308 -0.58 -21.55 -3.64
N GLY A 309 -0.10 -22.33 -4.61
CA GLY A 309 -0.52 -23.72 -4.78
C GLY A 309 -0.10 -24.60 -3.62
N ARG A 310 1.14 -24.45 -3.12
CA ARG A 310 1.62 -25.13 -1.92
C ARG A 310 0.77 -24.77 -0.69
N ALA A 311 0.47 -23.49 -0.51
CA ALA A 311 -0.42 -23.03 0.57
C ALA A 311 -1.85 -23.60 0.44
N ALA A 312 -2.38 -23.68 -0.79
CA ALA A 312 -3.69 -24.27 -1.06
C ALA A 312 -3.75 -25.76 -0.66
N ARG A 313 -2.68 -26.54 -0.91
CA ARG A 313 -2.61 -27.94 -0.45
C ARG A 313 -2.64 -28.08 1.07
N VAL A 314 -1.89 -27.24 1.78
CA VAL A 314 -1.92 -27.22 3.25
C VAL A 314 -3.31 -26.82 3.75
N ALA A 315 -3.95 -25.84 3.11
CA ALA A 315 -5.30 -25.38 3.43
C ALA A 315 -6.36 -26.49 3.21
N ALA A 316 -6.25 -27.25 2.12
CA ALA A 316 -7.09 -28.40 1.85
C ALA A 316 -6.98 -29.47 2.95
N HIS A 317 -5.76 -29.76 3.42
CA HIS A 317 -5.55 -30.67 4.55
C HIS A 317 -6.07 -30.12 5.88
N ALA A 318 -5.95 -28.81 6.09
CA ALA A 318 -6.55 -28.15 7.25
C ALA A 318 -8.10 -28.18 7.20
N GLY A 319 -8.70 -28.45 6.03
CA GLY A 319 -10.14 -28.34 5.82
C GLY A 319 -10.65 -26.91 5.96
N ALA A 320 -9.78 -25.93 5.74
CA ALA A 320 -10.03 -24.51 5.97
C ALA A 320 -9.43 -23.72 4.79
N PRO A 321 -10.21 -22.87 4.11
CA PRO A 321 -9.70 -22.15 2.95
C PRO A 321 -8.71 -21.06 3.38
N PHE A 322 -7.64 -20.92 2.61
CA PHE A 322 -6.65 -19.87 2.69
C PHE A 322 -7.10 -18.67 1.85
N ILE A 323 -7.35 -17.56 2.52
CA ILE A 323 -7.80 -16.30 1.93
C ILE A 323 -6.65 -15.30 2.06
N THR A 324 -6.19 -14.76 0.95
CA THR A 324 -5.04 -13.85 0.92
C THR A 324 -5.18 -12.80 -0.17
N ALA A 325 -4.20 -11.91 -0.33
CA ALA A 325 -4.24 -10.83 -1.30
C ALA A 325 -3.24 -11.00 -2.44
N ILE A 326 -3.56 -10.42 -3.59
CA ILE A 326 -2.64 -10.28 -4.71
C ILE A 326 -2.68 -8.86 -5.26
N ALA A 327 -1.54 -8.37 -5.76
CA ALA A 327 -1.47 -7.11 -6.47
C ALA A 327 -2.39 -7.12 -7.71
N PRO A 328 -3.31 -6.14 -7.86
CA PRO A 328 -4.26 -6.13 -8.98
C PRO A 328 -3.64 -5.64 -10.29
N ASP A 329 -2.49 -4.98 -10.23
CA ASP A 329 -1.95 -4.14 -11.32
C ASP A 329 -1.79 -4.91 -12.62
N ALA A 330 -1.24 -6.12 -12.57
CA ALA A 330 -1.04 -6.97 -13.74
C ALA A 330 -2.34 -7.52 -14.37
N PHE A 331 -3.46 -7.48 -13.65
CA PHE A 331 -4.71 -8.17 -14.02
C PHE A 331 -5.86 -7.22 -14.37
N THR A 332 -5.63 -5.91 -14.33
CA THR A 332 -6.71 -4.90 -14.45
C THR A 332 -6.65 -4.10 -15.75
N ASP A 333 -5.59 -4.23 -16.54
CA ASP A 333 -5.50 -3.63 -17.87
C ASP A 333 -5.55 -4.70 -18.97
N ARG A 334 -6.53 -4.56 -19.87
CA ARG A 334 -6.70 -5.46 -21.02
C ARG A 334 -5.67 -5.21 -22.13
N ARG A 335 -5.14 -3.99 -22.22
CA ARG A 335 -4.15 -3.59 -23.23
C ARG A 335 -2.78 -4.18 -22.90
N GLU A 336 -2.50 -4.37 -21.62
CA GLU A 336 -1.28 -4.96 -21.12
C GLU A 336 -1.57 -6.25 -20.31
N PRO A 337 -1.95 -7.34 -20.99
CA PRO A 337 -2.28 -8.58 -20.29
C PRO A 337 -1.04 -9.17 -19.60
N PRO A 338 -1.21 -9.94 -18.50
CA PRO A 338 -0.08 -10.55 -17.80
C PRO A 338 0.80 -11.36 -18.75
N HIS A 339 2.11 -11.37 -18.50
CA HIS A 339 3.07 -12.15 -19.28
C HIS A 339 2.63 -13.62 -19.42
N ARG A 340 2.97 -14.27 -20.54
CA ARG A 340 2.54 -15.65 -20.86
C ARG A 340 2.76 -16.64 -19.71
N LEU A 341 3.96 -16.63 -19.11
CA LEU A 341 4.30 -17.52 -17.99
C LEU A 341 3.42 -17.31 -16.76
N VAL A 342 2.97 -16.07 -16.50
CA VAL A 342 2.05 -15.77 -15.40
C VAL A 342 0.69 -16.40 -15.67
N ARG A 343 0.19 -16.27 -16.91
CA ARG A 343 -1.08 -16.89 -17.30
C ARG A 343 -1.03 -18.41 -17.21
N GLU A 344 0.04 -19.02 -17.71
CA GLU A 344 0.26 -20.48 -17.62
C GLU A 344 0.35 -20.94 -16.16
N ALA A 345 1.03 -20.17 -15.30
CA ALA A 345 1.12 -20.46 -13.87
C ALA A 345 -0.23 -20.37 -13.14
N PHE A 346 -1.05 -19.37 -13.46
CA PHE A 346 -2.38 -19.21 -12.89
C PHE A 346 -3.36 -20.28 -13.38
N GLU A 347 -3.24 -20.70 -14.65
CA GLU A 347 -4.06 -21.80 -15.16
C GLU A 347 -3.70 -23.12 -14.45
N ALA A 348 -2.42 -23.44 -14.33
CA ALA A 348 -1.98 -24.61 -13.58
C ALA A 348 -2.39 -24.55 -12.09
N LEU A 349 -2.41 -23.35 -11.51
CA LEU A 349 -2.87 -23.14 -10.14
C LEU A 349 -4.39 -23.35 -9.99
N LYS A 350 -5.20 -22.98 -10.99
CA LYS A 350 -6.66 -23.24 -11.01
C LYS A 350 -6.99 -24.70 -11.22
N ASP A 351 -6.19 -25.40 -12.02
CA ASP A 351 -6.36 -26.84 -12.31
C ASP A 351 -6.01 -27.73 -11.10
N LEU A 352 -5.38 -27.18 -10.06
CA LEU A 352 -5.16 -27.91 -8.82
C LEU A 352 -6.49 -28.31 -8.17
N PRO A 353 -6.66 -29.58 -7.76
CA PRO A 353 -7.83 -30.01 -6.98
C PRO A 353 -8.02 -29.18 -5.69
N ASP A 354 -6.90 -28.74 -5.11
CA ASP A 354 -6.87 -27.97 -3.87
C ASP A 354 -7.16 -26.47 -4.09
N ALA A 355 -7.31 -26.00 -5.34
CA ALA A 355 -7.62 -24.60 -5.66
C ALA A 355 -8.96 -24.13 -5.06
N SER A 356 -9.89 -25.06 -4.78
CA SER A 356 -11.14 -24.79 -4.06
C SER A 356 -10.95 -24.28 -2.62
N TYR A 357 -9.74 -24.43 -2.07
CA TYR A 357 -9.35 -23.93 -0.74
C TYR A 357 -8.52 -22.65 -0.81
N LEU A 358 -8.38 -22.01 -1.97
CA LEU A 358 -7.66 -20.75 -2.12
C LEU A 358 -8.59 -19.65 -2.60
N ALA A 359 -8.61 -18.52 -1.92
CA ALA A 359 -9.29 -17.30 -2.38
C ALA A 359 -8.30 -16.13 -2.43
N LEU A 360 -8.23 -15.48 -3.59
CA LEU A 360 -7.44 -14.26 -3.77
C LEU A 360 -8.36 -13.05 -3.75
N MET A 361 -7.94 -12.01 -3.04
CA MET A 361 -8.66 -10.74 -2.91
C MET A 361 -7.80 -9.59 -3.41
N ALA A 362 -8.40 -8.62 -4.09
CA ALA A 362 -7.74 -7.36 -4.45
C ALA A 362 -8.75 -6.23 -4.66
N PRO A 363 -8.43 -4.97 -4.35
CA PRO A 363 -7.22 -4.48 -3.73
C PRO A 363 -7.41 -4.30 -2.20
N ARG A 364 -6.45 -3.66 -1.51
CA ARG A 364 -6.56 -3.29 -0.08
C ARG A 364 -7.61 -2.19 0.17
N PHE A 365 -8.05 -2.06 1.43
CA PHE A 365 -9.08 -1.10 1.88
C PHE A 365 -8.57 -0.16 2.97
N LEU A 366 -9.16 1.02 3.15
CA LEU A 366 -8.68 2.04 4.10
C LEU A 366 -9.01 1.66 5.55
N LEU A 367 -8.01 1.66 6.44
CA LEU A 367 -8.19 1.29 7.86
C LEU A 367 -8.50 2.46 8.77
N ARG A 368 -7.87 3.62 8.55
CA ARG A 368 -8.08 4.83 9.34
C ARG A 368 -8.11 6.07 8.45
N HIS A 369 -8.73 7.13 8.97
CA HIS A 369 -8.60 8.44 8.35
C HIS A 369 -7.14 8.92 8.48
N PRO A 370 -6.62 9.68 7.50
CA PRO A 370 -5.36 10.39 7.69
C PRO A 370 -5.55 11.46 8.77
N TYR A 371 -4.52 11.67 9.59
CA TYR A 371 -4.55 12.68 10.64
C TYR A 371 -4.59 14.09 10.05
N GLY A 372 -5.44 14.94 10.59
CA GLY A 372 -5.68 16.28 10.06
C GLY A 372 -6.78 17.01 10.80
N LYS A 373 -6.79 18.34 10.72
CA LYS A 373 -7.70 19.19 11.51
C LYS A 373 -9.18 18.92 11.22
N LYS A 374 -9.50 18.55 9.97
CA LYS A 374 -10.87 18.27 9.50
C LYS A 374 -11.21 16.77 9.44
N SER A 375 -10.24 15.91 9.73
CA SER A 375 -10.39 14.46 9.76
C SER A 375 -10.16 13.95 11.18
N ASP A 376 -8.98 13.43 11.47
CA ASP A 376 -8.59 12.91 12.78
C ASP A 376 -7.53 13.85 13.42
N PRO A 377 -7.93 14.80 14.27
CA PRO A 377 -7.02 15.84 14.77
C PRO A 377 -6.08 15.33 15.86
N ILE A 378 -4.85 15.81 15.85
CA ILE A 378 -3.87 15.56 16.91
C ILE A 378 -3.73 16.76 17.84
N SER A 379 -3.21 16.54 19.05
CA SER A 379 -3.09 17.59 20.09
C SER A 379 -1.70 18.24 20.19
N SER A 380 -0.65 17.56 19.74
CA SER A 380 0.74 17.97 19.99
C SER A 380 1.19 19.17 19.16
N PHE A 381 0.79 19.24 17.89
CA PHE A 381 1.12 20.34 16.97
C PHE A 381 0.14 20.38 15.78
N SER A 382 0.21 21.45 14.98
CA SER A 382 -0.58 21.54 13.74
C SER A 382 -0.03 20.56 12.71
N PHE A 383 -0.78 19.53 12.38
CA PHE A 383 -0.35 18.45 11.50
C PHE A 383 -1.43 18.10 10.48
N GLU A 384 -0.99 17.86 9.25
CA GLU A 384 -1.80 17.31 8.16
C GLU A 384 -0.96 16.17 7.53
N GLU A 385 -1.44 14.93 7.70
CA GLU A 385 -0.82 13.73 7.15
C GLU A 385 -1.07 13.62 5.65
N PHE A 386 -2.30 13.90 5.21
CA PHE A 386 -2.64 13.82 3.78
C PHE A 386 -1.98 14.96 2.99
N THR A 387 -1.33 14.59 1.88
CA THR A 387 -0.86 15.54 0.88
C THR A 387 -1.36 15.14 -0.51
N ARG A 388 -1.73 16.13 -1.33
CA ARG A 388 -2.14 15.87 -2.73
C ARG A 388 -1.03 15.20 -3.55
N ALA A 389 0.24 15.46 -3.20
CA ALA A 389 1.40 14.87 -3.88
C ALA A 389 1.53 13.36 -3.63
N GLU A 390 1.25 12.89 -2.40
CA GLU A 390 1.27 11.46 -2.06
C GLU A 390 -0.04 10.75 -2.43
N GLY A 391 -1.17 11.45 -2.32
CA GLY A 391 -2.48 10.91 -2.65
C GLY A 391 -2.78 9.63 -1.87
N LEU A 392 -3.14 8.57 -2.59
CA LEU A 392 -3.44 7.26 -2.00
C LEU A 392 -2.20 6.55 -1.41
N ARG A 393 -0.97 6.94 -1.79
CA ARG A 393 0.26 6.28 -1.30
C ARG A 393 0.52 6.55 0.18
N GLY A 394 0.09 7.71 0.69
CA GLY A 394 0.26 8.11 2.10
C GLY A 394 -0.82 7.59 3.04
N MET A 395 -1.70 6.70 2.57
CA MET A 395 -2.83 6.18 3.36
C MET A 395 -2.50 4.83 4.01
N LEU A 396 -3.16 4.52 5.13
CA LEU A 396 -3.01 3.23 5.80
C LEU A 396 -3.99 2.18 5.25
N TRP A 397 -3.46 1.24 4.49
CA TRP A 397 -4.23 0.20 3.80
C TRP A 397 -4.25 -1.12 4.55
N GLY A 398 -5.45 -1.62 4.85
CA GLY A 398 -5.70 -2.92 5.48
C GLY A 398 -5.82 -4.07 4.51
N HIS A 399 -5.52 -5.26 5.02
CA HIS A 399 -5.47 -6.47 4.22
C HIS A 399 -6.88 -7.00 3.87
N PRO A 400 -7.24 -7.20 2.59
CA PRO A 400 -8.62 -7.49 2.19
C PRO A 400 -9.14 -8.86 2.62
N ALA A 401 -8.25 -9.80 2.98
CA ALA A 401 -8.66 -11.07 3.60
C ALA A 401 -9.46 -10.86 4.90
N LEU A 402 -9.22 -9.76 5.62
CA LEU A 402 -9.94 -9.44 6.85
C LEU A 402 -11.39 -9.03 6.56
N LEU A 403 -11.65 -8.31 5.46
CA LEU A 403 -13.01 -8.04 4.98
C LEU A 403 -13.73 -9.35 4.63
N ALA A 404 -13.07 -10.22 3.85
CA ALA A 404 -13.63 -11.50 3.46
C ALA A 404 -13.99 -12.36 4.69
N VAL A 405 -13.07 -12.48 5.65
CA VAL A 405 -13.33 -13.23 6.89
C VAL A 405 -14.45 -12.61 7.72
N SER A 406 -14.55 -11.28 7.80
CA SER A 406 -15.65 -10.62 8.53
C SER A 406 -17.04 -11.02 7.99
N VAL A 407 -17.14 -11.19 6.68
CA VAL A 407 -18.36 -11.66 6.01
C VAL A 407 -18.54 -13.17 6.18
N LEU A 408 -17.49 -13.97 5.97
CA LEU A 408 -17.57 -15.43 6.04
C LEU A 408 -17.92 -15.96 7.43
N ALA A 409 -17.40 -15.31 8.48
CA ALA A 409 -17.62 -15.69 9.87
C ALA A 409 -19.00 -15.25 10.40
N THR A 410 -19.67 -14.33 9.70
CA THR A 410 -20.95 -13.76 10.13
C THR A 410 -22.10 -14.38 9.33
N ARG A 411 -23.05 -15.02 10.02
CA ARG A 411 -24.19 -15.66 9.35
C ARG A 411 -25.10 -14.63 8.69
N GLY A 412 -25.35 -14.79 7.39
CA GLY A 412 -26.26 -13.92 6.63
C GLY A 412 -25.65 -12.55 6.31
N ALA A 413 -24.35 -12.36 6.49
CA ALA A 413 -23.67 -11.13 6.13
C ALA A 413 -23.79 -10.82 4.62
N GLU A 414 -23.96 -9.54 4.33
CA GLU A 414 -23.96 -9.04 2.97
C GLU A 414 -22.54 -8.83 2.44
N LEU A 415 -22.41 -8.77 1.12
CA LEU A 415 -21.15 -8.42 0.46
C LEU A 415 -20.87 -6.92 0.44
N ASN A 416 -21.83 -6.08 0.82
CA ASN A 416 -21.62 -4.65 1.04
C ASN A 416 -21.14 -4.44 2.48
N ILE A 417 -19.97 -3.83 2.64
CA ILE A 417 -19.34 -3.59 3.93
C ILE A 417 -19.17 -2.08 4.07
N GLY A 418 -19.98 -1.49 4.95
CA GLY A 418 -19.93 -0.06 5.28
C GLY A 418 -19.13 0.24 6.54
N ASP A 419 -19.23 1.49 7.01
CA ASP A 419 -18.52 1.98 8.21
C ASP A 419 -17.00 1.82 8.07
N LEU A 420 -16.50 2.22 6.90
CA LEU A 420 -15.07 2.25 6.60
C LEU A 420 -14.52 3.67 6.75
N ALA A 421 -13.22 3.77 6.98
CA ALA A 421 -12.54 5.04 6.84
C ALA A 421 -12.68 5.57 5.40
N PHE A 422 -12.83 6.88 5.28
CA PHE A 422 -13.06 7.58 4.01
C PHE A 422 -12.50 9.01 4.08
N HIS A 423 -11.92 9.51 3.00
CA HIS A 423 -11.29 10.83 3.01
C HIS A 423 -11.72 11.67 1.81
N TYR A 424 -11.86 12.98 2.04
CA TYR A 424 -12.10 13.97 1.02
C TYR A 424 -11.08 15.10 1.15
N PHE A 425 -10.73 15.72 0.04
CA PHE A 425 -9.87 16.89 0.01
C PHE A 425 -10.47 17.97 -0.88
N VAL A 426 -10.03 19.21 -0.70
CA VAL A 426 -10.39 20.33 -1.58
C VAL A 426 -9.27 20.53 -2.59
N ASP A 427 -9.60 20.54 -3.88
CA ASP A 427 -8.62 20.68 -4.95
C ASP A 427 -8.20 22.15 -5.21
N GLY A 428 -7.55 22.41 -6.34
CA GLY A 428 -7.08 23.75 -6.70
C GLY A 428 -8.21 24.71 -7.08
N ASP A 429 -9.34 24.17 -7.53
CA ASP A 429 -10.50 24.92 -8.01
C ASP A 429 -11.54 25.16 -6.90
N GLY A 430 -11.34 24.52 -5.74
CA GLY A 430 -12.22 24.63 -4.57
C GLY A 430 -13.24 23.51 -4.49
N ASP A 431 -13.17 22.53 -5.38
CA ASP A 431 -14.08 21.40 -5.42
C ASP A 431 -13.69 20.34 -4.39
N THR A 432 -14.70 19.73 -3.78
CA THR A 432 -14.50 18.65 -2.81
C THR A 432 -14.41 17.32 -3.54
N ILE A 433 -13.23 16.72 -3.53
CA ILE A 433 -12.94 15.45 -4.17
C ILE A 433 -12.91 14.33 -3.12
N ALA A 434 -13.78 13.34 -3.32
CA ALA A 434 -13.84 12.11 -2.56
C ALA A 434 -12.79 11.10 -3.04
N LEU A 435 -11.92 10.64 -2.15
CA LEU A 435 -11.01 9.53 -2.44
C LEU A 435 -11.72 8.18 -2.23
N PRO A 436 -11.38 7.14 -3.02
CA PRO A 436 -11.90 5.79 -2.77
C PRO A 436 -11.41 5.25 -1.43
N CYS A 437 -12.25 4.45 -0.76
CA CYS A 437 -11.85 3.68 0.43
C CYS A 437 -11.04 2.41 0.10
N THR A 438 -10.52 2.30 -1.12
CA THR A 438 -9.62 1.24 -1.59
C THR A 438 -8.37 1.83 -2.24
N GLU A 439 -7.24 1.12 -2.20
CA GLU A 439 -5.95 1.61 -2.74
C GLU A 439 -6.00 1.83 -4.27
N ARG A 440 -6.97 1.20 -4.93
CA ARG A 440 -7.28 1.37 -6.34
C ARG A 440 -8.79 1.32 -6.52
N LEU A 441 -9.33 2.19 -7.37
CA LEU A 441 -10.75 2.15 -7.71
C LEU A 441 -10.97 1.07 -8.78
N ILE A 442 -11.65 -0.01 -8.40
CA ILE A 442 -11.98 -1.12 -9.32
C ILE A 442 -13.40 -0.93 -9.86
N GLY A 443 -13.49 -0.63 -11.14
CA GLY A 443 -14.74 -0.64 -11.90
C GLY A 443 -15.18 -2.04 -12.31
N THR A 444 -16.37 -2.15 -12.89
CA THR A 444 -16.96 -3.43 -13.32
C THR A 444 -16.08 -4.19 -14.32
N GLU A 445 -15.49 -3.51 -15.30
CA GLU A 445 -14.60 -4.14 -16.30
C GLU A 445 -13.35 -4.74 -15.65
N ALA A 446 -12.65 -3.95 -14.84
CA ALA A 446 -11.48 -4.42 -14.09
C ALA A 446 -11.82 -5.58 -13.15
N ALA A 447 -13.02 -5.57 -12.53
CA ALA A 447 -13.50 -6.69 -11.71
C ALA A 447 -13.76 -7.96 -12.54
N THR A 448 -14.22 -7.83 -13.80
CA THR A 448 -14.34 -8.98 -14.71
C THR A 448 -12.97 -9.53 -15.10
N LEU A 449 -12.01 -8.68 -15.42
CA LEU A 449 -10.64 -9.12 -15.74
C LEU A 449 -9.99 -9.84 -14.55
N LEU A 450 -10.14 -9.31 -13.33
CA LEU A 450 -9.67 -9.98 -12.11
C LEU A 450 -10.32 -11.36 -11.93
N ARG A 451 -11.64 -11.46 -12.18
CA ARG A 451 -12.38 -12.73 -12.09
C ARG A 451 -11.88 -13.77 -13.10
N ASP A 452 -11.46 -13.36 -14.29
CA ASP A 452 -10.87 -14.27 -15.28
C ASP A 452 -9.59 -14.95 -14.76
N PHE A 453 -8.94 -14.42 -13.71
CA PHE A 453 -7.81 -15.01 -12.99
C PHE A 453 -8.17 -15.63 -11.64
N GLY A 454 -9.46 -15.70 -11.29
CA GLY A 454 -9.92 -16.23 -10.00
C GLY A 454 -9.74 -15.26 -8.82
N ILE A 455 -9.59 -13.96 -9.10
CA ILE A 455 -9.36 -12.92 -8.09
C ILE A 455 -10.68 -12.22 -7.77
N ASN A 456 -11.04 -12.19 -6.49
CA ASN A 456 -12.25 -11.51 -5.99
C ASN A 456 -11.96 -10.02 -5.78
N ALA A 457 -12.69 -9.17 -6.51
CA ALA A 457 -12.53 -7.73 -6.43
C ALA A 457 -13.18 -7.11 -5.16
N VAL A 458 -12.49 -6.19 -4.51
CA VAL A 458 -13.01 -5.26 -3.49
C VAL A 458 -13.29 -3.93 -4.18
N MET A 459 -14.58 -3.58 -4.32
CA MET A 459 -15.01 -2.43 -5.12
C MET A 459 -15.49 -1.31 -4.19
N ALA A 460 -14.73 -0.22 -4.09
CA ALA A 460 -15.19 0.98 -3.40
C ALA A 460 -16.40 1.60 -4.10
N ARG A 461 -17.39 2.06 -3.32
CA ARG A 461 -18.46 2.93 -3.82
C ARG A 461 -17.97 4.37 -3.83
N LYS A 462 -18.06 5.03 -4.99
CA LYS A 462 -17.60 6.41 -5.15
C LYS A 462 -18.36 7.33 -4.20
N GLY A 463 -17.63 8.08 -3.38
CA GLY A 463 -18.21 9.04 -2.44
C GLY A 463 -18.78 8.43 -1.14
N GLU A 464 -18.67 7.12 -0.94
CA GLU A 464 -19.23 6.45 0.23
C GLU A 464 -18.15 5.71 1.05
N ALA A 465 -18.35 5.67 2.36
CA ALA A 465 -17.57 4.88 3.31
C ALA A 465 -17.94 3.37 3.24
N MET A 466 -17.93 2.80 2.03
CA MET A 466 -18.40 1.44 1.74
C MET A 466 -17.61 0.78 0.61
N VAL A 467 -17.32 -0.50 0.78
CA VAL A 467 -16.90 -1.40 -0.29
C VAL A 467 -17.94 -2.48 -0.56
N ARG A 468 -17.91 -3.03 -1.76
CA ARG A 468 -18.62 -4.25 -2.12
C ARG A 468 -17.61 -5.32 -2.54
N LEU A 469 -17.74 -6.52 -2.00
CA LEU A 469 -17.05 -7.69 -2.52
C LEU A 469 -17.76 -8.19 -3.78
N ALA A 470 -17.04 -8.30 -4.90
CA ALA A 470 -17.60 -8.81 -6.15
C ALA A 470 -17.94 -10.31 -6.08
N GLY A 471 -17.33 -11.02 -5.13
CA GLY A 471 -17.52 -12.43 -4.84
C GLY A 471 -16.69 -12.87 -3.64
N LEU A 472 -16.93 -14.10 -3.21
CA LEU A 472 -16.12 -14.85 -2.24
C LEU A 472 -15.96 -16.28 -2.76
N GLU A 473 -15.52 -16.36 -4.01
CA GLU A 473 -15.30 -17.59 -4.76
C GLU A 473 -13.87 -18.08 -4.54
N ALA A 474 -13.68 -19.39 -4.68
CA ALA A 474 -12.34 -19.96 -4.75
C ALA A 474 -11.68 -19.60 -6.09
N LEU A 475 -10.36 -19.77 -6.17
CA LEU A 475 -9.56 -19.41 -7.35
C LEU A 475 -10.06 -20.10 -8.64
N ASN A 476 -10.52 -21.35 -8.51
CA ASN A 476 -11.06 -22.13 -9.63
C ASN A 476 -12.50 -21.74 -10.02
N GLY A 477 -13.09 -20.73 -9.38
CA GLY A 477 -14.46 -20.26 -9.62
C GLY A 477 -15.55 -21.05 -8.87
N ASP A 478 -15.18 -22.08 -8.10
CA ASP A 478 -16.12 -22.79 -7.25
C ASP A 478 -16.49 -21.99 -5.99
N GLY A 479 -17.51 -22.46 -5.27
CA GLY A 479 -17.77 -21.98 -3.92
C GLY A 479 -16.61 -22.34 -2.99
N LEU A 480 -16.17 -21.38 -2.16
CA LEU A 480 -15.06 -21.59 -1.23
C LEU A 480 -15.30 -22.79 -0.30
N ALA A 481 -14.42 -23.78 -0.36
CA ALA A 481 -14.52 -25.01 0.43
C ALA A 481 -14.24 -24.71 1.92
N SER A 482 -15.14 -25.10 2.82
CA SER A 482 -14.94 -25.01 4.27
C SER A 482 -15.62 -26.17 4.98
N ALA A 483 -14.92 -26.76 5.97
CA ALA A 483 -15.41 -27.90 6.73
C ALA A 483 -16.35 -27.53 7.90
N VAL A 484 -16.69 -26.26 8.10
CA VAL A 484 -17.59 -25.79 9.17
C VAL A 484 -18.84 -25.12 8.58
N GLY A 485 -20.00 -25.80 8.73
CA GLY A 485 -21.33 -25.20 8.57
C GLY A 485 -21.93 -25.20 7.15
N ALA A 486 -22.89 -26.12 6.96
CA ALA A 486 -23.94 -26.24 5.93
C ALA A 486 -23.57 -26.02 4.44
N PRO A 487 -24.09 -26.85 3.51
CA PRO A 487 -23.88 -26.64 2.08
C PRO A 487 -24.42 -25.25 1.71
N ARG A 488 -23.51 -24.35 1.33
CA ARG A 488 -23.92 -23.15 0.58
C ARG A 488 -24.66 -23.66 -0.64
N LYS A 489 -25.88 -23.14 -0.88
CA LYS A 489 -26.50 -23.30 -2.20
C LYS A 489 -25.43 -22.94 -3.22
N LYS A 490 -25.25 -23.76 -4.27
CA LYS A 490 -24.52 -23.32 -5.47
C LYS A 490 -24.97 -21.88 -5.74
N PRO A 491 -24.04 -20.92 -5.94
CA PRO A 491 -24.44 -19.56 -6.27
C PRO A 491 -25.49 -19.69 -7.38
N ALA A 492 -26.72 -19.29 -7.07
CA ALA A 492 -27.74 -19.20 -8.10
C ALA A 492 -27.15 -18.20 -9.07
N ASP A 493 -26.77 -18.71 -10.26
CA ASP A 493 -26.14 -18.00 -11.37
C ASP A 493 -26.07 -16.50 -11.06
N SER A 494 -24.96 -16.05 -10.46
CA SER A 494 -24.67 -14.62 -10.29
C SER A 494 -24.38 -13.97 -11.65
N ARG A 495 -24.88 -14.56 -12.74
CA ARG A 495 -25.44 -13.91 -13.93
C ARG A 495 -26.57 -12.92 -13.61
N ALA A 496 -26.42 -12.11 -12.56
CA ALA A 496 -27.05 -10.81 -12.58
C ALA A 496 -26.39 -10.07 -13.75
N SER A 497 -27.09 -10.08 -14.88
CA SER A 497 -26.75 -9.37 -16.09
C SER A 497 -26.21 -7.99 -15.76
N ILE A 498 -24.94 -7.76 -16.05
CA ILE A 498 -24.47 -6.43 -16.46
C ILE A 498 -25.09 -6.21 -17.83
N GLY A 499 -26.39 -5.89 -17.84
CA GLY A 499 -27.20 -5.69 -19.01
C GLY A 499 -28.06 -4.47 -18.73
N SER A 500 -27.78 -3.38 -19.45
CA SER A 500 -28.66 -2.21 -19.50
C SER A 500 -30.08 -2.71 -19.77
N ALA A 501 -31.01 -2.44 -18.86
CA ALA A 501 -32.41 -2.70 -19.10
C ALA A 501 -32.85 -1.89 -20.33
N ALA A 502 -33.00 -2.58 -21.46
CA ALA A 502 -33.64 -2.04 -22.64
C ALA A 502 -35.06 -1.59 -22.25
N SER A 503 -35.35 -0.32 -22.55
CA SER A 503 -36.65 0.31 -22.40
C SER A 503 -37.76 -0.58 -22.97
N GLU A 504 -38.65 -1.04 -22.07
CA GLU A 504 -39.91 -1.65 -22.46
C GLU A 504 -40.82 -0.53 -22.96
N ARG A 505 -41.05 -0.48 -24.29
CA ARG A 505 -41.93 0.51 -24.91
C ARG A 505 -43.37 0.27 -24.46
N VAL A 506 -43.82 1.05 -23.47
CA VAL A 506 -45.24 1.25 -23.23
C VAL A 506 -45.79 2.10 -24.37
N LYS A 507 -46.63 1.50 -25.22
CA LYS A 507 -47.43 2.24 -26.21
C LYS A 507 -48.56 2.97 -25.47
N THR A 508 -48.41 4.28 -25.29
CA THR A 508 -49.51 5.17 -24.91
C THR A 508 -50.15 5.76 -26.16
N GLU A 509 -51.35 5.28 -26.50
CA GLU A 509 -52.24 5.97 -27.45
C GLU A 509 -52.81 7.22 -26.77
N TRP A 510 -52.41 8.39 -27.28
CA TRP A 510 -52.94 9.67 -26.86
C TRP A 510 -54.14 10.04 -27.74
N THR A 511 -55.30 10.28 -27.12
CA THR A 511 -56.47 10.91 -27.76
C THR A 511 -56.71 12.28 -27.14
N PRO A 512 -56.90 13.35 -27.95
CA PRO A 512 -57.10 14.69 -27.41
C PRO A 512 -58.56 14.89 -27.01
N ALA A 513 -58.79 15.23 -25.74
CA ALA A 513 -60.12 15.59 -25.24
C ALA A 513 -60.47 17.05 -25.56
N ALA A 514 -61.64 17.24 -26.16
CA ALA A 514 -62.23 18.52 -26.52
C ALA A 514 -62.63 19.35 -25.29
N ARG A 515 -62.48 20.67 -25.40
CA ARG A 515 -62.91 21.66 -24.39
C ARG A 515 -64.44 21.75 -24.33
N SER A 516 -65.00 21.80 -23.12
CA SER A 516 -66.30 22.43 -22.88
C SER A 516 -66.27 23.20 -21.56
N ALA A 517 -67.09 24.26 -21.53
CA ALA A 517 -67.00 25.41 -20.65
C ALA A 517 -67.90 25.33 -19.41
N GLY A 518 -67.48 26.05 -18.36
CA GLY A 518 -68.32 26.68 -17.33
C GLY A 518 -68.78 25.71 -16.23
N THR A 519 -68.65 25.98 -14.93
CA THR A 519 -69.29 27.08 -14.20
C THR A 519 -68.84 27.03 -12.74
N VAL A 520 -68.88 28.20 -12.10
CA VAL A 520 -68.45 28.47 -10.72
C VAL A 520 -69.55 28.08 -9.73
N GLY A 521 -69.14 27.52 -8.58
CA GLY A 521 -70.02 27.30 -7.42
C GLY A 521 -69.24 27.25 -6.11
N MET A 522 -69.21 28.37 -5.40
CA MET A 522 -68.69 28.51 -4.03
C MET A 522 -69.58 27.79 -3.01
N SER A 523 -68.97 27.05 -2.07
CA SER A 523 -69.34 27.09 -0.64
C SER A 523 -68.33 26.29 0.22
N ALA A 524 -67.67 26.99 1.15
CA ALA A 524 -67.02 26.44 2.35
C ALA A 524 -68.11 26.16 3.44
N PRO A 525 -67.88 25.52 4.63
CA PRO A 525 -66.62 25.56 5.39
C PRO A 525 -66.17 24.31 6.20
N ALA A 526 -64.85 24.31 6.48
CA ALA A 526 -64.14 23.96 7.73
C ALA A 526 -64.38 22.60 8.43
N GLN A 527 -63.33 21.79 8.59
CA GLN A 527 -62.42 21.82 9.76
C GLN A 527 -61.38 20.67 9.73
N LYS A 528 -60.11 21.05 10.00
CA LYS A 528 -59.05 20.33 10.75
C LYS A 528 -58.68 18.89 10.33
N LEU A 529 -57.46 18.70 9.82
CA LEU A 529 -56.25 18.30 10.58
C LEU A 529 -55.12 17.82 9.65
N ALA A 530 -53.90 18.20 10.05
CA ALA A 530 -52.61 17.52 9.87
C ALA A 530 -51.81 17.67 8.55
N ALA A 531 -50.52 18.01 8.79
CA ALA A 531 -49.27 17.71 8.08
C ALA A 531 -48.99 18.30 6.70
N GLU A 532 -47.77 18.89 6.60
CA GLU A 532 -46.93 19.13 5.41
C GLU A 532 -47.54 20.02 4.30
N GLU A 533 -46.87 21.02 3.71
CA GLU A 533 -45.50 21.10 3.19
C GLU A 533 -45.19 22.56 2.76
N ALA A 534 -43.89 22.89 2.70
CA ALA A 534 -43.18 23.76 1.74
C ALA A 534 -43.67 25.17 1.31
N GLU A 535 -42.75 26.15 1.32
CA GLU A 535 -42.50 27.14 0.25
C GLU A 535 -40.95 27.31 0.23
N ALA A 536 -40.15 27.07 -0.82
CA ALA A 536 -40.20 27.34 -2.26
C ALA A 536 -40.15 28.83 -2.61
N GLU A 537 -38.94 29.33 -2.92
CA GLU A 537 -38.76 30.40 -3.91
C GLU A 537 -37.79 29.92 -5.00
N THR A 538 -38.32 29.87 -6.23
CA THR A 538 -37.78 30.28 -7.54
C THR A 538 -36.29 30.67 -7.59
N GLN A 539 -35.50 30.33 -8.61
CA GLN A 539 -35.79 30.52 -10.04
C GLN A 539 -34.71 29.83 -10.90
N GLU A 540 -35.13 29.47 -12.11
CA GLU A 540 -34.38 28.80 -13.19
C GLU A 540 -33.09 29.51 -13.62
N ASP A 541 -32.09 28.73 -14.03
CA ASP A 541 -31.47 28.94 -15.35
C ASP A 541 -30.93 27.62 -15.92
N ALA A 542 -31.31 27.38 -17.18
CA ALA A 542 -30.98 26.21 -17.96
C ALA A 542 -29.69 26.44 -18.77
N ALA A 543 -28.79 25.47 -18.78
CA ALA A 543 -27.74 25.36 -19.79
C ALA A 543 -27.34 23.90 -20.04
N THR A 544 -27.91 23.37 -21.14
CA THR A 544 -27.33 22.42 -22.10
C THR A 544 -26.17 21.53 -21.66
N GLU A 545 -26.49 20.23 -21.57
CA GLU A 545 -25.56 19.11 -21.62
C GLU A 545 -24.81 19.08 -22.97
N SER A 546 -23.49 19.01 -22.92
CA SER A 546 -22.67 18.48 -24.01
C SER A 546 -21.64 17.52 -23.43
N SER A 547 -21.62 16.32 -23.99
CA SER A 547 -20.75 15.18 -23.70
C SER A 547 -19.29 15.55 -23.51
N VAL A 548 -18.72 15.25 -22.34
CA VAL A 548 -17.27 15.24 -22.08
C VAL A 548 -16.92 14.02 -21.22
N ASP A 549 -17.36 12.83 -21.65
CA ASP A 549 -17.16 11.58 -20.89
C ASP A 549 -15.91 10.77 -21.30
N ASP A 550 -15.15 11.20 -22.31
CA ASP A 550 -13.98 10.44 -22.78
C ASP A 550 -12.61 11.11 -22.55
N GLU A 551 -12.54 12.38 -22.13
CA GLU A 551 -11.26 13.09 -21.93
C GLU A 551 -10.78 13.19 -20.48
N LEU A 552 -11.63 12.92 -19.48
CA LEU A 552 -11.19 12.96 -18.06
C LEU A 552 -10.56 11.63 -17.57
N ALA A 553 -10.78 10.52 -18.29
CA ALA A 553 -10.16 9.24 -17.97
C ALA A 553 -8.66 9.18 -18.36
N ALA A 554 -8.20 10.09 -19.21
CA ALA A 554 -6.80 10.18 -19.66
C ALA A 554 -5.89 11.03 -18.75
N LEU A 555 -6.46 11.80 -17.81
CA LEU A 555 -5.71 12.68 -16.90
C LEU A 555 -5.24 12.01 -15.60
N LEU A 556 -5.64 10.76 -15.37
CA LEU A 556 -5.23 9.95 -14.21
C LEU A 556 -4.15 8.91 -14.56
N ASP A 557 -3.64 8.92 -15.79
CA ASP A 557 -2.63 7.97 -16.27
C ASP A 557 -1.52 8.69 -17.05
N THR A 558 -0.52 9.19 -16.33
CA THR A 558 0.75 9.65 -16.91
C THR A 558 1.89 8.83 -16.33
N PRO A 559 2.62 8.02 -17.14
CA PRO A 559 3.84 7.39 -16.69
C PRO A 559 4.99 8.40 -16.62
N ALA A 560 5.87 8.22 -15.65
CA ALA A 560 7.08 9.00 -15.46
C ALA A 560 8.04 8.83 -16.65
N ALA A 561 8.66 9.93 -17.10
CA ALA A 561 9.71 9.90 -18.12
C ALA A 561 10.98 9.22 -17.56
N GLU A 562 11.45 8.19 -18.26
CA GLU A 562 12.68 7.46 -17.96
C GLU A 562 13.92 8.27 -18.34
N VAL A 563 14.90 8.29 -17.42
CA VAL A 563 16.28 8.71 -17.63
C VAL A 563 17.06 7.48 -18.15
N PRO A 564 17.78 7.54 -19.28
CA PRO A 564 18.51 6.37 -19.76
C PRO A 564 19.79 6.17 -18.94
N ALA A 565 19.88 5.02 -18.28
CA ALA A 565 21.10 4.53 -17.66
C ALA A 565 22.02 3.87 -18.70
N SER A 566 23.30 4.17 -18.54
CA SER A 566 24.44 3.68 -19.29
C SER A 566 24.73 2.18 -19.08
N GLY A 567 25.05 1.49 -20.18
CA GLY A 567 26.13 0.49 -20.25
C GLY A 567 25.72 -0.97 -20.44
N GLU A 568 26.00 -1.54 -21.62
CA GLU A 568 26.91 -2.69 -21.74
C GLU A 568 27.30 -2.99 -23.20
N GLN A 569 28.55 -3.41 -23.38
CA GLN A 569 29.25 -3.77 -24.61
C GLN A 569 28.62 -4.94 -25.39
N PRO A 570 28.90 -5.02 -26.71
CA PRO A 570 29.23 -6.27 -27.35
C PRO A 570 30.67 -6.29 -27.88
N ALA A 571 31.21 -7.50 -28.00
CA ALA A 571 32.56 -7.79 -28.42
C ALA A 571 32.80 -7.62 -29.94
N ALA A 572 34.03 -7.18 -30.26
CA ALA A 572 34.88 -7.49 -31.42
C ALA A 572 34.26 -7.56 -32.83
N GLU A 573 34.58 -6.56 -33.66
CA GLU A 573 34.88 -6.68 -35.11
C GLU A 573 35.64 -5.42 -35.60
N ASP A 574 36.97 -5.53 -35.56
CA ASP A 574 38.04 -5.12 -36.51
C ASP A 574 37.86 -4.02 -37.59
N ASP A 575 38.77 -3.03 -37.51
CA ASP A 575 39.77 -2.63 -38.54
C ASP A 575 39.43 -1.93 -39.88
N GLU A 576 38.21 -1.49 -40.17
CA GLU A 576 37.94 -0.81 -41.47
C GLU A 576 37.82 0.73 -41.46
N LEU A 577 37.72 1.39 -40.29
CA LEU A 577 37.53 2.85 -40.21
C LEU A 577 38.82 3.67 -40.00
N ALA A 578 39.89 3.06 -39.50
CA ALA A 578 41.17 3.74 -39.29
C ALA A 578 41.99 3.91 -40.59
N ALA A 579 41.73 3.08 -41.60
CA ALA A 579 42.38 3.16 -42.91
C ALA A 579 41.76 4.25 -43.82
N LEU A 580 40.54 4.71 -43.54
CA LEU A 580 39.84 5.74 -44.33
C LEU A 580 40.17 7.17 -43.92
N LEU A 581 40.70 7.38 -42.71
CA LEU A 581 41.08 8.70 -42.19
C LEU A 581 42.56 9.05 -42.41
N ALA A 582 43.38 8.10 -42.86
CA ALA A 582 44.81 8.28 -43.09
C ALA A 582 45.17 8.63 -44.56
N SER A 583 44.20 8.72 -45.48
CA SER A 583 44.46 8.93 -46.91
C SER A 583 44.03 10.30 -47.47
N LEU A 584 43.82 11.31 -46.62
CA LEU A 584 43.34 12.65 -47.04
C LEU A 584 44.28 13.80 -46.65
N ALA A 585 45.59 13.60 -46.79
CA ALA A 585 46.57 14.69 -46.76
C ALA A 585 47.45 14.71 -48.03
N ASP A 586 47.19 15.75 -48.85
CA ASP A 586 48.10 16.55 -49.72
C ASP A 586 48.68 15.94 -51.03
N PRO A 587 49.17 16.75 -52.03
CA PRO A 587 49.56 18.19 -51.99
C PRO A 587 49.20 19.11 -53.21
N GLU A 588 49.42 20.42 -53.02
CA GLU A 588 49.85 21.59 -53.87
C GLU A 588 49.99 21.51 -55.43
N PRO A 589 50.01 22.63 -56.24
CA PRO A 589 50.84 23.86 -56.02
C PRO A 589 50.38 25.26 -56.56
N ALA A 590 51.04 26.31 -56.00
CA ALA A 590 51.55 27.61 -56.52
C ALA A 590 50.75 28.60 -57.44
N ALA A 591 50.62 29.87 -57.00
CA ALA A 591 51.33 31.09 -57.49
C ALA A 591 50.53 32.44 -57.49
N ALA A 592 51.15 33.47 -56.88
CA ALA A 592 51.27 34.92 -57.25
C ALA A 592 50.17 36.00 -56.98
N ASP A 593 50.68 37.14 -56.46
CA ASP A 593 50.25 38.57 -56.51
C ASP A 593 49.00 39.02 -55.72
N ALA A 594 48.86 40.21 -55.11
CA ALA A 594 49.73 41.33 -54.73
C ALA A 594 48.88 42.35 -53.89
N GLU A 595 49.55 43.17 -53.07
CA GLU A 595 49.19 44.55 -52.63
C GLU A 595 48.15 44.87 -51.52
N ALA A 596 48.64 45.70 -50.58
CA ALA A 596 48.02 46.86 -49.90
C ALA A 596 47.55 46.77 -48.42
N GLU A 597 48.39 47.35 -47.55
CA GLU A 597 48.16 47.97 -46.21
C GLU A 597 47.15 49.16 -46.21
N PRO A 598 46.89 49.91 -45.10
CA PRO A 598 46.67 49.55 -43.67
C PRO A 598 45.55 50.42 -43.00
N ALA A 599 45.21 50.15 -41.73
CA ALA A 599 44.82 51.13 -40.66
C ALA A 599 44.34 50.36 -39.41
N ALA A 600 45.11 50.25 -38.32
CA ALA A 600 45.36 51.24 -37.25
C ALA A 600 44.14 51.52 -36.34
N ALA A 601 44.18 50.95 -35.13
CA ALA A 601 43.78 51.61 -33.88
C ALA A 601 44.30 50.80 -32.67
N GLU A 602 45.18 51.45 -31.92
CA GLU A 602 45.80 51.06 -30.65
C GLU A 602 44.82 51.24 -29.48
N ASP A 603 45.10 50.57 -28.35
CA ASP A 603 45.10 51.10 -26.97
C ASP A 603 44.97 49.91 -26.01
N GLU A 604 46.11 49.36 -25.56
CA GLU A 604 46.86 49.73 -24.36
C GLU A 604 46.29 49.13 -23.07
N MET A 605 47.06 48.14 -22.58
CA MET A 605 46.90 47.42 -21.34
C MET A 605 47.26 48.29 -20.14
N ASP A 606 46.43 48.22 -19.11
CA ASP A 606 46.59 48.93 -17.84
C ASP A 606 47.72 48.34 -16.98
N ALA A 607 48.58 49.22 -16.49
CA ALA A 607 49.80 48.93 -15.73
C ALA A 607 49.53 48.42 -14.31
N ASP A 608 48.29 48.50 -13.85
CA ASP A 608 47.88 48.09 -12.51
C ASP A 608 47.82 46.56 -12.33
N LEU A 609 47.62 45.80 -13.41
CA LEU A 609 47.61 44.33 -13.36
C LEU A 609 49.03 43.75 -13.13
N LYS A 610 50.07 44.50 -13.55
CA LYS A 610 51.47 44.07 -13.42
C LYS A 610 52.05 44.35 -12.03
N ALA A 611 51.50 45.32 -11.30
CA ALA A 611 51.85 45.58 -9.91
C ALA A 611 51.20 44.57 -8.94
N LEU A 612 49.98 44.09 -9.25
CA LEU A 612 49.21 43.20 -8.38
C LEU A 612 49.71 41.73 -8.44
N LEU A 613 50.23 41.30 -9.60
CA LEU A 613 50.84 39.98 -9.78
C LEU A 613 52.28 39.86 -9.21
N ALA A 614 52.91 40.98 -8.84
CA ALA A 614 54.23 40.97 -8.22
C ALA A 614 54.19 40.89 -6.67
N SER A 615 53.00 41.04 -6.06
CA SER A 615 52.82 40.99 -4.59
C SER A 615 52.24 39.68 -4.05
N LEU A 616 52.00 38.69 -4.91
CA LEU A 616 51.54 37.35 -4.54
C LEU A 616 52.58 36.33 -4.98
N GLY A 617 53.58 36.13 -4.12
CA GLY A 617 54.56 35.03 -4.25
C GLY A 617 53.98 33.70 -3.79
#